data_AF-A0A7J9YRU1-F1
#
_entry.id   AF-A0A7J9YRU1-F1
#
_cell.length_a   1.000
_cell.length_b   1.000
_cell.length_c   1.000
_cell.angle_alpha   90.00
_cell.angle_beta   90.00
_cell.angle_gamma   90.00
#
_symmetry.space_group_name_H-M   'P 1'
#
loop_
_entity.id
_entity.type
_entity.pdbx_description
1 polymer ?
#
loop_
_entity_poly.entity_id
_entity_poly.type
_entity_poly.pdbx_seq_one_letter_code
_entity_poly.pdbx_strand_id
1 'polypeptide(L)'
;MIIRFSGDPDDLFERFERARGMWMEAQDAEYERPVFYATCKTDGGVAIVSGWETAVAHRAFGQGLHTHIDAAGMSKPDQIDRMRIERFGWD
;
A
#
# COMPACT_ATOMS: atom_id res chain seq x y z
N MET A 1 -6.74 4.56 -2.10
CA MET A 1 -5.41 5.22 -2.10
C MET A 1 -4.59 4.65 -3.23
N ILE A 2 -3.78 5.49 -3.88
CA ILE A 2 -2.78 5.07 -4.85
C ILE A 2 -1.43 5.58 -4.38
N ILE A 3 -0.43 4.71 -4.25
CA ILE A 3 0.96 5.06 -3.92
C ILE A 3 1.83 4.71 -5.13
N ARG A 4 2.72 5.61 -5.54
CA ARG A 4 3.65 5.37 -6.66
C ARG A 4 5.10 5.44 -6.20
N PHE A 5 5.91 4.51 -6.70
CA PHE A 5 7.35 4.49 -6.58
C PHE A 5 7.97 4.33 -7.97
N SER A 6 9.01 5.09 -8.24
CA SER A 6 9.74 5.11 -9.50
C SER A 6 11.06 4.38 -9.35
N GLY A 7 11.45 3.63 -10.38
CA GLY A 7 12.65 2.80 -10.37
C GLY A 7 12.41 1.46 -11.06
N ASP A 8 13.26 0.49 -10.76
CA ASP A 8 13.12 -0.86 -11.33
C ASP A 8 11.84 -1.55 -10.83
N PRO A 9 10.87 -1.90 -11.69
CA PRO A 9 9.58 -2.43 -11.25
C PRO A 9 9.66 -3.79 -10.57
N ASP A 10 10.65 -4.62 -10.92
CA ASP A 10 10.79 -5.96 -10.34
C ASP A 10 11.34 -5.87 -8.91
N ASP A 11 12.43 -5.12 -8.72
CA ASP A 11 13.02 -4.86 -7.40
C ASP A 11 12.04 -4.13 -6.47
N LEU A 12 11.36 -3.08 -6.98
CA LEU A 12 10.38 -2.34 -6.18
C LEU A 12 9.18 -3.19 -5.78
N PHE A 13 8.71 -4.09 -6.66
CA PHE A 13 7.60 -4.99 -6.36
C PHE A 13 7.97 -5.93 -5.21
N GLU A 14 9.14 -6.58 -5.29
CA GLU A 14 9.61 -7.51 -4.25
C GLU A 14 9.79 -6.81 -2.90
N ARG A 15 10.43 -5.64 -2.90
CA ARG A 15 10.65 -4.86 -1.66
C ARG A 15 9.33 -4.38 -1.06
N PHE A 16 8.39 -3.94 -1.89
CA PHE A 16 7.10 -3.47 -1.39
C PHE A 16 6.28 -4.60 -0.77
N GLU A 17 6.20 -5.76 -1.43
CA GLU A 17 5.47 -6.90 -0.87
C GLU A 17 6.14 -7.43 0.41
N ARG A 18 7.48 -7.35 0.50
CA ARG A 18 8.19 -7.63 1.76
C ARG A 18 7.82 -6.62 2.85
N ALA A 19 7.81 -5.32 2.56
CA ALA A 19 7.39 -4.28 3.49
C ALA A 19 5.97 -4.52 4.01
N ARG A 20 5.05 -4.86 3.11
CA ARG A 20 3.67 -5.22 3.46
C ARG A 20 3.60 -6.49 4.32
N GLY A 21 4.38 -7.52 4.01
CA GLY A 21 4.44 -8.75 4.81
C GLY A 21 4.86 -8.46 6.25
N MET A 22 5.95 -7.71 6.44
CA MET A 22 6.41 -7.28 7.77
C MET A 22 5.35 -6.46 8.51
N TRP A 23 4.65 -5.56 7.79
CA TRP A 23 3.57 -4.77 8.37
C TRP A 23 2.41 -5.65 8.85
N MET A 24 1.99 -6.62 8.03
CA MET A 24 0.91 -7.56 8.35
C MET A 24 1.27 -8.46 9.54
N GLU A 25 2.52 -8.94 9.62
CA GLU A 25 3.00 -9.75 10.74
C GLU A 25 3.06 -8.97 12.05
N ALA A 26 3.30 -7.66 11.98
CA ALA A 26 3.30 -6.77 13.14
C ALA A 26 1.89 -6.38 13.61
N GLN A 27 0.84 -6.71 12.85
CA GLN A 27 -0.54 -6.45 13.25
C GLN A 27 -1.11 -7.61 14.09
N ASP A 28 -1.89 -7.26 15.12
CA ASP A 28 -2.71 -8.24 15.85
C ASP A 28 -3.87 -8.77 14.99
N ALA A 29 -4.52 -9.84 15.45
CA ALA A 29 -5.61 -10.52 14.73
C ALA A 29 -6.82 -9.62 14.38
N GLU A 30 -6.94 -8.44 15.01
CA GLU A 30 -8.05 -7.50 14.86
C GLU A 30 -7.83 -6.43 13.78
N TYR A 31 -6.74 -6.47 13.02
CA TYR A 31 -6.51 -5.44 12.01
C TYR A 31 -7.52 -5.54 10.85
N GLU A 32 -8.13 -4.40 10.52
CA GLU A 32 -9.05 -4.27 9.39
C GLU A 32 -8.26 -4.43 8.09
N ARG A 33 -8.70 -5.34 7.20
CA ARG A 33 -8.06 -5.60 5.91
C ARG A 33 -8.60 -4.65 4.84
N PRO A 34 -7.81 -4.32 3.81
CA PRO A 34 -8.33 -3.56 2.69
C PRO A 34 -9.41 -4.36 1.96
N VAL A 35 -10.51 -3.70 1.58
CA VAL A 35 -11.56 -4.29 0.73
C VAL A 35 -11.06 -4.55 -0.70
N PHE A 36 -10.01 -3.84 -1.11
CA PHE A 36 -9.31 -4.06 -2.36
C PHE A 36 -7.82 -3.79 -2.19
N TYR A 37 -6.98 -4.64 -2.77
CA TYR A 37 -5.53 -4.44 -2.79
C TYR A 37 -4.93 -4.94 -4.10
N ALA A 38 -4.05 -4.14 -4.70
CA ALA A 38 -3.23 -4.54 -5.83
C ALA A 38 -1.88 -3.81 -5.81
N THR A 39 -0.82 -4.54 -6.15
CA THR A 39 0.50 -3.99 -6.50
C THR A 39 0.70 -4.22 -7.99
N CYS A 40 0.79 -3.13 -8.74
CA CYS A 40 0.88 -3.15 -10.19
C CYS A 40 2.27 -2.66 -10.62
N LYS A 41 2.95 -3.47 -11.44
CA LYS A 41 4.14 -2.99 -12.17
C LYS A 41 3.69 -2.02 -13.25
N THR A 42 4.50 -1.00 -13.48
CA THR A 42 4.31 0.04 -14.49
C THR A 42 5.63 0.24 -15.23
N ASP A 43 5.61 0.93 -16.37
CA ASP A 43 6.83 1.19 -17.15
C ASP A 43 7.90 1.96 -16.37
N GLY A 44 7.50 2.73 -15.35
CA GLY A 44 8.39 3.57 -14.55
C GLY A 44 8.64 3.11 -13.11
N GLY A 45 8.07 1.97 -12.69
CA GLY A 45 8.17 1.48 -11.31
C GLY A 45 6.91 0.73 -10.88
N VAL A 46 6.39 0.99 -9.68
CA VAL A 46 5.20 0.30 -9.15
C VAL A 46 4.12 1.27 -8.67
N ALA A 47 2.86 0.85 -8.83
CA ALA A 47 1.68 1.53 -8.31
C ALA A 47 0.90 0.61 -7.38
N ILE A 48 0.66 1.05 -6.15
CA ILE A 48 -0.03 0.28 -5.12
C ILE A 48 -1.40 0.91 -4.94
N VAL A 49 -2.43 0.11 -5.16
CA VAL A 49 -3.83 0.53 -5.08
C VAL A 49 -4.48 -0.19 -3.91
N SER A 50 -5.02 0.56 -2.95
CA SER A 50 -5.77 0.00 -1.83
C SER A 50 -7.10 0.72 -1.58
N GLY A 51 -8.16 -0.07 -1.40
CA GLY A 51 -9.48 0.35 -0.96
C GLY A 51 -9.73 -0.08 0.47
N TRP A 52 -10.37 0.76 1.28
CA TRP A 52 -10.62 0.53 2.70
C TRP A 52 -12.07 0.87 3.01
N GLU A 53 -12.70 0.08 3.89
CA GLU A 53 -14.06 0.35 4.36
C GLU A 53 -14.07 1.61 5.22
N THR A 54 -13.10 1.75 6.13
CA THR A 54 -13.00 2.90 7.01
C THR A 54 -11.81 3.81 6.72
N ALA A 55 -12.01 5.12 6.95
CA ALA A 55 -10.93 6.11 6.88
C ALA A 55 -9.86 5.89 7.97
N VAL A 56 -10.21 5.23 9.08
CA VAL A 56 -9.29 4.91 10.18
C VAL A 56 -8.33 3.81 9.75
N ALA A 57 -8.84 2.70 9.20
CA ALA A 57 -7.99 1.61 8.71
C ALA A 57 -7.06 2.07 7.58
N HIS A 58 -7.58 2.90 6.66
CA HIS A 58 -6.76 3.53 5.63
C HIS A 58 -5.57 4.34 6.21
N ARG A 59 -5.80 5.13 7.27
CA ARG A 59 -4.74 5.90 7.92
C ARG A 59 -3.74 5.01 8.64
N ALA A 60 -4.21 3.96 9.32
CA ALA A 60 -3.37 3.00 10.01
C ALA A 60 -2.42 2.30 9.02
N PHE A 61 -2.93 1.89 7.86
CA PHE A 61 -2.10 1.36 6.78
C PHE A 61 -1.04 2.37 6.31
N GLY A 62 -1.43 3.61 5.98
CA GLY A 62 -0.49 4.61 5.48
C GLY A 62 0.60 4.99 6.49
N GLN A 63 0.26 5.09 7.78
CA GLN A 63 1.22 5.42 8.85
C GLN A 63 2.09 4.23 9.22
N GLY A 64 1.49 3.05 9.42
CA GLY A 64 2.21 1.85 9.83
C GLY A 64 3.17 1.33 8.76
N LEU A 65 2.78 1.43 7.48
CA LEU A 65 3.60 0.93 6.39
C LEU A 65 4.92 1.70 6.23
N HIS A 66 4.99 2.98 6.59
CA HIS A 66 6.17 3.82 6.37
C HIS A 66 7.45 3.24 6.98
N THR A 67 7.39 2.77 8.23
CA THR A 67 8.55 2.15 8.91
C THR A 67 9.03 0.87 8.21
N HIS A 68 8.11 0.11 7.62
CA HIS A 68 8.45 -1.13 6.92
C HIS A 68 8.98 -0.88 5.51
N ILE A 69 8.59 0.22 4.87
CA ILE A 69 9.14 0.67 3.58
C ILE A 69 10.62 1.02 3.72
N ASP A 70 10.97 1.79 4.76
CA ASP A 70 12.36 2.13 5.06
C ASP A 70 13.17 0.86 5.39
N ALA A 71 12.61 -0.06 6.19
CA ALA A 71 13.25 -1.33 6.52
C ALA A 71 13.43 -2.26 5.30
N ALA A 72 12.57 -2.16 4.29
CA ALA A 72 12.70 -2.87 3.02
C ALA A 72 13.70 -2.20 2.05
N GLY A 73 14.36 -1.11 2.47
CA GLY A 73 15.34 -0.39 1.65
C GLY A 73 14.70 0.32 0.46
N MET A 74 13.45 0.73 0.59
CA MET A 74 12.76 1.56 -0.41
C MET A 74 12.92 3.04 -0.05
N SER A 75 12.96 3.89 -1.07
CA SER A 75 12.81 5.33 -0.89
C SER A 75 11.39 5.70 -0.50
N LYS A 76 11.19 6.94 -0.06
CA LYS A 76 9.85 7.51 0.10
C LYS A 76 9.06 7.42 -1.22
N PRO A 77 7.73 7.28 -1.16
CA PRO A 77 6.90 7.34 -2.36
C PRO A 77 7.09 8.66 -3.12
N ASP A 78 7.05 8.59 -4.45
CA ASP A 78 7.06 9.79 -5.30
C ASP A 78 5.72 10.50 -5.28
N GLN A 79 4.63 9.73 -5.15
CA GLN A 79 3.27 10.24 -5.13
C GLN A 79 2.35 9.41 -4.25
N ILE A 80 1.46 10.08 -3.53
CA ILE A 80 0.40 9.46 -2.74
C ILE A 80 -0.92 10.18 -3.03
N ASP A 81 -1.83 9.49 -3.71
CA ASP A 81 -3.17 10.00 -4.02
C ASP A 81 -4.20 9.38 -3.07
N ARG A 82 -5.00 10.24 -2.43
CA ARG A 82 -6.10 9.84 -1.55
C ARG A 82 -7.42 10.32 -2.14
N MET A 83 -8.31 9.38 -2.41
CA MET A 83 -9.63 9.65 -2.95
C MET A 83 -10.67 8.96 -2.07
N ARG A 84 -11.77 9.67 -1.77
CA ARG A 84 -12.94 9.08 -1.14
C ARG A 84 -13.71 8.32 -2.20
N ILE A 85 -14.05 7.07 -1.91
CA ILE A 85 -14.90 6.25 -2.78
C ILE A 85 -16.27 6.22 -2.13
N GLU A 86 -17.29 6.69 -2.84
CA GLU A 86 -18.65 6.78 -2.31
C GLU A 86 -19.38 5.45 -2.35
N ARG A 87 -19.00 4.56 -3.28
CA ARG A 87 -19.56 3.21 -3.42
C ARG A 87 -18.54 2.24 -4.00
N PHE A 88 -18.47 1.04 -3.45
CA PHE A 88 -17.61 -0.05 -3.91
C PHE A 88 -18.51 -1.25 -4.24
N GLY A 89 -18.51 -1.73 -5.49
CA GLY A 89 -19.37 -2.84 -5.95
C GLY A 89 -20.27 -2.48 -7.13
N TRP A 90 -20.92 -3.49 -7.71
CA TRP A 90 -21.95 -3.36 -8.73
C TRP A 90 -23.31 -3.69 -8.07
N ASP A 91 -24.26 -2.77 -8.10
CA ASP A 91 -25.66 -3.05 -7.73
C ASP A 91 -26.33 -3.94 -8.79
#